data_AF-A0A6A6XGD3-F1
#
_entry.id   AF-A0A6A6XGD3-F1
#
_cell.length_a   1.000
_cell.length_b   1.000
_cell.length_c   1.000
_cell.angle_alpha   90.00
_cell.angle_beta   90.00
_cell.angle_gamma   90.00
#
_symmetry.space_group_name_H-M   'P 1'
#
loop_
_entity.id
_entity.type
_entity.pdbx_description
1 polymer ?
#
loop_
_entity_poly.entity_id
_entity_poly.type
_entity_poly.pdbx_seq_one_letter_code
_entity_poly.pdbx_strand_id
1 'polypeptide(L)'
;MELDLGIPPEPKEFGVLFDSTSNIIIFSGSDPHFHLRHRLGLEFDDTPLRNPELARDTDGQRDLTQNITLIYITRFFTDRVDFALYIKGIKNMTEFSKGTFSKKAYVGPCFATPVMGYECEDLFNDAKLITTRLDTVSRTETKGLRWRYYYETARRAWDMLEFDWEKFRERQRMEEREMEEMDIGERASPPTSQSETPPEDYALTPSDDETEETETYGKEEEEEEEEEEEKKDTGVDLRGEGEALELEKRDSETA
;
A
#
# COMPACT_ATOMS: atom_id res chain seq x y z
N MET A 1 -11.95 -16.76 -9.84
CA MET A 1 -10.63 -17.29 -9.49
C MET A 1 -10.81 -17.82 -8.08
N GLU A 2 -10.88 -19.13 -7.89
CA GLU A 2 -11.05 -19.71 -6.55
C GLU A 2 -9.76 -19.42 -5.78
N LEU A 3 -9.84 -18.52 -4.80
CA LEU A 3 -8.77 -18.30 -3.85
C LEU A 3 -8.75 -19.53 -2.95
N ASP A 4 -7.60 -20.16 -2.81
CA ASP A 4 -7.39 -21.19 -1.78
C ASP A 4 -7.29 -20.44 -0.44
N LEU A 5 -8.45 -20.08 0.13
CA LEU A 5 -8.65 -19.07 1.19
C LEU A 5 -7.91 -19.37 2.52
N GLY A 6 -7.15 -20.47 2.59
CA GLY A 6 -6.43 -20.88 3.78
C GLY A 6 -4.92 -20.78 3.76
N ILE A 7 -4.28 -20.72 2.59
CA ILE A 7 -2.82 -20.69 2.52
C ILE A 7 -2.38 -19.27 2.19
N PRO A 8 -1.65 -18.58 3.09
CA PRO A 8 -1.10 -17.27 2.78
C PRO A 8 -0.26 -17.34 1.49
N PRO A 9 -0.45 -16.43 0.54
CA PRO A 9 0.25 -16.48 -0.73
C PRO A 9 1.76 -16.32 -0.55
N GLU A 10 2.55 -16.97 -1.41
CA GLU A 10 4.01 -16.89 -1.34
C GLU A 10 4.52 -15.65 -2.11
N PRO A 11 5.34 -14.78 -1.49
CA PRO A 11 5.98 -13.68 -2.20
C PRO A 11 6.92 -14.18 -3.28
N LYS A 12 6.91 -13.53 -4.46
CA LYS A 12 7.91 -13.81 -5.50
C LYS A 12 9.31 -13.48 -5.00
N GLU A 13 10.30 -14.25 -5.45
CA GLU A 13 11.71 -13.89 -5.27
C GLU A 13 12.06 -12.56 -5.94
N PHE A 14 13.04 -11.85 -5.38
CA PHE A 14 13.44 -10.51 -5.84
C PHE A 14 13.70 -10.46 -7.36
N GLY A 15 14.51 -11.38 -7.90
CA GLY A 15 14.85 -11.39 -9.33
C GLY A 15 13.62 -11.55 -10.22
N VAL A 16 12.73 -12.47 -9.85
CA VAL A 16 11.47 -12.72 -10.56
C VAL A 16 10.57 -11.50 -10.54
N LEU A 17 10.43 -10.84 -9.38
CA LEU A 17 9.61 -9.63 -9.27
C LEU A 17 10.24 -8.45 -10.03
N PHE A 18 11.55 -8.26 -9.91
CA PHE A 18 12.32 -7.18 -10.54
C PHE A 18 12.24 -7.23 -12.07
N ASP A 19 12.33 -8.42 -12.66
CA ASP A 19 12.28 -8.64 -14.11
C ASP A 19 10.85 -8.69 -14.68
N SER A 20 9.83 -8.70 -13.83
CA SER A 20 8.42 -8.77 -14.24
C SER A 20 7.84 -7.40 -14.65
N THR A 21 6.52 -7.31 -14.80
CA THR A 21 5.77 -6.06 -15.02
C THR A 21 5.30 -5.38 -13.72
N SER A 22 5.86 -5.79 -12.58
CA SER A 22 5.52 -5.29 -11.25
C SER A 22 6.13 -3.91 -10.96
N ASN A 23 5.43 -3.09 -10.18
CA ASN A 23 5.83 -1.72 -9.83
C ASN A 23 5.76 -1.54 -8.30
N ILE A 24 6.63 -0.68 -7.74
CA ILE A 24 6.48 -0.15 -6.37
C ILE A 24 6.11 1.29 -6.53
N ILE A 25 4.99 1.61 -5.93
CA ILE A 25 4.44 2.94 -5.86
C ILE A 25 4.58 3.38 -4.41
N ILE A 26 5.12 4.57 -4.21
CA ILE A 26 5.35 5.15 -2.89
C ILE A 26 4.50 6.38 -2.78
N PHE A 27 3.65 6.36 -1.77
CA PHE A 27 2.92 7.52 -1.30
C PHE A 27 3.59 8.04 -0.04
N SER A 28 3.73 9.35 0.07
CA SER A 28 4.09 10.04 1.31
C SER A 28 3.20 11.26 1.46
N GLY A 29 2.61 11.42 2.64
CA GLY A 29 1.59 12.43 2.87
C GLY A 29 0.98 12.30 4.25
N SER A 30 -0.27 12.73 4.39
CA SER A 30 -1.06 12.56 5.61
C SER A 30 -2.41 11.88 5.31
N ASP A 31 -2.86 11.04 6.24
CA ASP A 31 -4.15 10.35 6.23
C ASP A 31 -4.98 10.81 7.45
N PRO A 32 -5.43 12.08 7.48
CA PRO A 32 -6.03 12.71 8.66
C PRO A 32 -7.33 12.03 9.12
N HIS A 33 -8.01 11.33 8.20
CA HIS A 33 -9.27 10.66 8.44
C HIS A 33 -9.15 9.13 8.47
N PHE A 34 -7.93 8.59 8.47
CA PHE A 34 -7.66 7.15 8.44
C PHE A 34 -8.35 6.40 7.30
N HIS A 35 -8.62 7.06 6.18
CA HIS A 35 -9.42 6.49 5.11
C HIS A 35 -8.63 5.42 4.36
N LEU A 36 -7.37 5.71 4.04
CA LEU A 36 -6.46 4.74 3.45
C LEU A 36 -6.19 3.60 4.43
N ARG A 37 -5.94 3.92 5.71
CA ARG A 37 -5.78 2.88 6.74
C ARG A 37 -7.01 1.98 6.87
N HIS A 38 -8.21 2.54 6.76
CA HIS A 38 -9.46 1.79 6.85
C HIS A 38 -9.64 0.84 5.67
N ARG A 39 -9.42 1.31 4.43
CA ARG A 39 -9.49 0.44 3.22
C ARG A 39 -8.51 -0.73 3.29
N LEU A 40 -7.26 -0.45 3.66
CA LEU A 40 -6.27 -1.50 3.88
C LEU A 40 -6.63 -2.41 5.07
N GLY A 41 -7.40 -1.90 6.04
CA GLY A 41 -7.97 -2.68 7.12
C GLY A 41 -9.00 -3.69 6.63
N LEU A 42 -9.89 -3.30 5.72
CA LEU A 42 -10.89 -4.20 5.12
C LEU A 42 -10.22 -5.36 4.39
N GLU A 43 -9.21 -5.08 3.58
CA GLU A 43 -8.38 -6.12 2.91
C GLU A 43 -7.76 -7.09 3.92
N PHE A 44 -7.29 -6.58 5.05
CA PHE A 44 -6.61 -7.37 6.06
C PHE A 44 -7.55 -8.17 6.96
N ASP A 45 -8.73 -7.62 7.25
CA ASP A 45 -9.78 -8.31 7.98
C ASP A 45 -10.21 -9.57 7.23
N ASP A 46 -10.07 -9.52 5.90
CA ASP A 46 -10.27 -10.66 5.02
C ASP A 46 -9.09 -11.63 4.92
N THR A 47 -8.15 -11.62 5.87
CA THR A 47 -7.03 -12.57 5.90
C THR A 47 -6.89 -13.24 7.26
N PRO A 48 -6.44 -14.51 7.31
CA PRO A 48 -6.16 -15.22 8.56
C PRO A 48 -4.79 -14.79 9.14
N LEU A 49 -4.49 -13.48 9.12
CA LEU A 49 -3.22 -12.92 9.54
C LEU A 49 -3.42 -11.90 10.66
N ARG A 50 -2.36 -11.68 11.43
CA ARG A 50 -2.25 -10.58 12.41
C ARG A 50 -0.94 -9.81 12.22
N ASN A 51 -0.99 -8.51 12.49
CA ASN A 51 0.14 -7.59 12.48
C ASN A 51 0.65 -7.36 13.91
N PRO A 52 1.54 -8.20 14.47
CA PRO A 52 1.93 -8.12 15.88
C PRO A 52 2.70 -6.83 16.23
N GLU A 53 3.45 -6.28 15.28
CA GLU A 53 4.32 -5.12 15.51
C GLU A 53 3.52 -3.81 15.72
N LEU A 54 2.30 -3.72 15.23
CA LEU A 54 1.46 -2.53 15.41
C LEU A 54 1.02 -2.29 16.85
N ALA A 55 0.79 -3.37 17.59
CA ALA A 55 0.46 -3.26 19.01
C ALA A 55 1.63 -2.65 19.80
N ARG A 56 2.85 -2.70 19.26
CA ARG A 56 4.09 -2.20 19.87
C ARG A 56 4.48 -0.81 19.36
N ASP A 57 3.76 -0.25 18.38
CA ASP A 57 4.08 1.04 17.76
C ASP A 57 3.70 2.24 18.63
N THR A 58 4.45 2.46 19.72
CA THR A 58 4.18 3.60 20.61
C THR A 58 4.42 4.94 19.94
N ASP A 59 5.34 5.00 18.97
CA ASP A 59 5.70 6.25 18.29
C ASP A 59 4.61 6.67 17.29
N GLY A 60 4.13 5.74 16.45
CA GLY A 60 3.02 6.01 15.52
C GLY A 60 1.69 6.27 16.23
N GLN A 61 1.45 5.67 17.40
CA GLN A 61 0.26 5.96 18.22
C GLN A 61 0.28 7.37 18.82
N ARG A 62 1.46 7.91 19.15
CA ARG A 62 1.61 9.26 19.72
C ARG A 62 1.66 10.36 18.67
N ASP A 63 1.90 10.00 17.41
CA ASP A 63 1.93 10.97 16.33
C ASP A 63 0.53 11.47 15.96
N LEU A 64 0.28 12.76 16.23
CA LEU A 64 -0.97 13.45 15.95
C LEU A 64 -1.06 13.98 14.52
N THR A 65 0.07 14.08 13.80
CA THR A 65 0.13 14.66 12.44
C THR A 65 -0.52 13.78 11.38
N GLN A 66 -0.78 12.51 11.70
CA GLN A 66 -1.25 11.47 10.77
C GLN A 66 -0.39 11.35 9.51
N ASN A 67 0.88 11.75 9.59
CA ASN A 67 1.83 11.58 8.51
C ASN A 67 2.12 10.09 8.29
N ILE A 68 2.13 9.70 7.02
CA ILE A 68 2.27 8.32 6.61
C ILE A 68 3.18 8.19 5.39
N THR A 69 3.78 7.01 5.27
CA THR A 69 4.34 6.50 4.02
C THR A 69 3.65 5.19 3.70
N LEU A 70 3.10 5.07 2.49
CA LEU A 70 2.62 3.81 1.95
C LEU A 70 3.58 3.30 0.86
N ILE A 71 3.94 2.02 0.94
CA ILE A 71 4.62 1.30 -0.12
C ILE A 71 3.61 0.31 -0.70
N TYR A 72 3.33 0.42 -1.99
CA TYR A 72 2.42 -0.47 -2.70
C TYR A 72 3.18 -1.22 -3.78
N ILE A 73 3.17 -2.54 -3.74
CA ILE A 73 3.89 -3.42 -4.67
C ILE A 73 2.88 -4.21 -5.49
N THR A 74 2.82 -3.95 -6.79
CA THR A 74 1.94 -4.73 -7.67
C THR A 74 2.50 -6.13 -7.89
N ARG A 75 1.61 -7.12 -7.97
CA ARG A 75 1.89 -8.54 -8.26
C ARG A 75 3.00 -9.11 -7.39
N PHE A 76 3.04 -8.71 -6.13
CA PHE A 76 4.08 -9.11 -5.17
C PHE A 76 4.12 -10.63 -4.98
N PHE A 77 2.94 -11.26 -4.94
CA PHE A 77 2.78 -12.68 -4.71
C PHE A 77 2.76 -13.51 -6.01
N THR A 78 2.96 -14.83 -5.89
CA THR A 78 2.96 -15.79 -7.01
C THR A 78 1.63 -15.85 -7.76
N ASP A 79 0.52 -15.66 -7.05
CA ASP A 79 -0.85 -15.60 -7.55
C ASP A 79 -1.23 -14.23 -8.16
N ARG A 80 -0.28 -13.29 -8.22
CA ARG A 80 -0.43 -11.91 -8.71
C ARG A 80 -1.20 -10.98 -7.78
N VAL A 81 -1.43 -11.36 -6.53
CA VAL A 81 -1.96 -10.45 -5.50
C VAL A 81 -0.94 -9.34 -5.22
N ASP A 82 -1.45 -8.14 -4.94
CA ASP A 82 -0.66 -6.95 -4.63
C ASP A 82 -0.34 -6.91 -3.13
N PHE A 83 0.60 -6.06 -2.71
CA PHE A 83 0.99 -5.95 -1.31
C PHE A 83 1.19 -4.49 -0.90
N ALA A 84 0.68 -4.13 0.28
CA ALA A 84 0.79 -2.80 0.82
C ALA A 84 1.46 -2.79 2.19
N LEU A 85 2.31 -1.79 2.40
CA LEU A 85 2.97 -1.49 3.67
C LEU A 85 2.67 -0.05 4.08
N TYR A 86 2.01 0.13 5.23
CA TYR A 86 1.63 1.41 5.80
C TYR A 86 2.50 1.71 7.03
N ILE A 87 3.29 2.77 6.93
CA ILE A 87 4.19 3.24 7.99
C ILE A 87 3.63 4.56 8.52
N LYS A 88 3.30 4.59 9.82
CA LYS A 88 2.72 5.76 10.47
C LYS A 88 3.75 6.52 11.29
N GLY A 89 3.76 7.83 11.15
CA GLY A 89 4.42 8.79 12.01
C GLY A 89 5.82 9.20 11.56
N ILE A 90 6.17 10.46 11.83
CA ILE A 90 7.38 11.13 11.33
C ILE A 90 8.65 10.37 11.75
N LYS A 91 8.69 9.86 12.98
CA LYS A 91 9.85 9.12 13.48
C LYS A 91 10.06 7.82 12.69
N ASN A 92 9.01 7.02 12.53
CA ASN A 92 9.03 5.78 11.75
C ASN A 92 9.38 6.05 10.28
N MET A 93 8.78 7.08 9.68
CA MET A 93 9.10 7.53 8.31
C MET A 93 10.57 7.97 8.15
N THR A 94 11.12 8.65 9.15
CA THR A 94 12.52 9.09 9.14
C THR A 94 13.47 7.89 9.22
N GLU A 95 13.19 6.93 10.10
CA GLU A 95 13.96 5.68 10.20
C GLU A 95 13.87 4.85 8.92
N PHE A 96 12.68 4.76 8.34
CA PHE A 96 12.46 4.13 7.04
C PHE A 96 13.26 4.83 5.93
N SER A 97 13.27 6.16 5.89
CA SER A 97 13.97 6.91 4.84
C SER A 97 15.49 6.72 4.91
N LYS A 98 16.06 6.64 6.11
CA LYS A 98 17.50 6.33 6.33
C LYS A 98 17.90 4.98 5.75
N GLY A 99 16.98 4.02 5.73
CA GLY A 99 17.21 2.68 5.22
C GLY A 99 17.43 2.63 3.70
N THR A 100 16.90 3.59 2.94
CA THR A 100 16.90 3.56 1.45
C THR A 100 18.29 3.46 0.82
N PHE A 101 19.30 4.05 1.46
CA PHE A 101 20.70 3.98 1.01
C PHE A 101 21.50 2.90 1.73
N SER A 102 20.87 2.22 2.69
CA SER A 102 21.41 1.06 3.38
C SER A 102 20.95 -0.20 2.65
N LYS A 103 21.79 -1.24 2.60
CA LYS A 103 21.36 -2.56 2.07
C LYS A 103 20.48 -3.33 3.07
N LYS A 104 19.97 -2.68 4.11
CA LYS A 104 19.22 -3.32 5.20
C LYS A 104 17.76 -2.93 5.08
N ALA A 105 16.87 -3.92 5.09
CA ALA A 105 15.43 -3.70 5.17
C ALA A 105 15.05 -2.89 6.42
N TYR A 106 13.98 -2.11 6.33
CA TYR A 106 13.40 -1.44 7.49
C TYR A 106 12.89 -2.46 8.51
N VAL A 107 13.11 -2.19 9.80
CA VAL A 107 12.81 -3.11 10.91
C VAL A 107 11.76 -2.54 11.87
N GLY A 108 11.33 -1.30 11.65
CA GLY A 108 10.38 -0.66 12.56
C GLY A 108 8.93 -1.08 12.32
N PRO A 109 8.00 -0.56 13.15
CA PRO A 109 6.59 -0.93 13.09
C PRO A 109 5.93 -0.49 11.78
N CYS A 110 5.07 -1.35 11.26
CA CYS A 110 4.31 -1.11 10.04
C CYS A 110 3.05 -1.98 10.02
N PHE A 111 2.04 -1.53 9.29
CA PHE A 111 0.87 -2.34 8.95
C PHE A 111 1.10 -2.91 7.56
N ALA A 112 1.11 -4.23 7.44
CA ALA A 112 1.28 -4.94 6.19
C ALA A 112 0.00 -5.72 5.84
N THR A 113 -0.39 -5.69 4.57
CA THR A 113 -1.53 -6.46 4.07
C THR A 113 -1.34 -6.85 2.61
N PRO A 114 -1.77 -8.06 2.18
CA PRO A 114 -2.09 -8.28 0.79
C PRO A 114 -3.27 -7.39 0.38
N VAL A 115 -3.34 -7.04 -0.91
CA VAL A 115 -4.41 -6.20 -1.47
C VAL A 115 -5.03 -6.96 -2.64
N MET A 116 -6.32 -7.27 -2.53
CA MET A 116 -7.07 -8.09 -3.47
C MET A 116 -8.26 -7.34 -4.07
N GLY A 117 -8.95 -6.52 -3.29
CA GLY A 117 -10.19 -5.83 -3.68
C GLY A 117 -10.00 -4.43 -4.24
N TYR A 118 -8.97 -3.70 -3.80
CA TYR A 118 -8.69 -2.34 -4.25
C TYR A 118 -7.63 -2.28 -5.35
N GLU A 119 -7.90 -1.48 -6.38
CA GLU A 119 -6.86 -1.09 -7.32
C GLU A 119 -6.00 0.06 -6.75
N CYS A 120 -4.81 0.22 -7.31
CA CYS A 120 -3.89 1.30 -6.94
C CYS A 120 -4.54 2.69 -7.05
N GLU A 121 -5.35 2.91 -8.09
CA GLU A 121 -6.06 4.18 -8.30
C GLU A 121 -7.07 4.43 -7.19
N ASP A 122 -7.82 3.41 -6.77
CA ASP A 122 -8.78 3.52 -5.68
C ASP A 122 -8.11 3.91 -4.37
N LEU A 123 -6.90 3.38 -4.09
CA LEU A 123 -6.20 3.68 -2.85
C LEU A 123 -5.66 5.12 -2.80
N PHE A 124 -5.15 5.64 -3.92
CA PHE A 124 -4.43 6.93 -3.93
C PHE A 124 -5.25 8.12 -4.46
N ASN A 125 -6.28 7.88 -5.28
CA ASN A 125 -7.14 8.93 -5.82
C ASN A 125 -8.27 9.28 -4.85
N ASP A 126 -7.92 9.67 -3.63
CA ASP A 126 -8.88 10.03 -2.60
C ASP A 126 -8.70 11.47 -2.15
N ALA A 127 -9.76 12.27 -2.29
CA ALA A 127 -9.75 13.70 -1.93
C ALA A 127 -9.48 13.95 -0.43
N LYS A 128 -9.59 12.93 0.43
CA LYS A 128 -9.29 13.02 1.87
C LYS A 128 -7.82 12.79 2.19
N LEU A 129 -7.02 12.33 1.22
CA LEU A 129 -5.58 12.17 1.39
C LEU A 129 -4.85 13.47 1.04
N ILE A 130 -3.91 13.84 1.91
CA ILE A 130 -3.03 14.98 1.65
C ILE A 130 -1.74 14.42 1.07
N THR A 131 -1.64 14.42 -0.26
CA THR A 131 -0.48 13.88 -0.98
C THR A 131 0.67 14.89 -0.98
N THR A 132 1.80 14.53 -0.37
CA THR A 132 3.06 15.29 -0.52
C THR A 132 3.89 14.73 -1.67
N ARG A 133 3.89 13.41 -1.85
CA ARG A 133 4.62 12.72 -2.92
C ARG A 133 3.90 11.44 -3.30
N LEU A 134 3.73 11.22 -4.60
CA LEU A 134 3.34 9.95 -5.18
C LEU A 134 4.33 9.62 -6.30
N ASP A 135 5.07 8.52 -6.16
CA ASP A 135 6.20 8.20 -7.02
C ASP A 135 6.23 6.72 -7.37
N THR A 136 6.58 6.39 -8.62
CA THR A 136 6.86 5.01 -9.05
C THR A 136 8.35 4.79 -9.05
N VAL A 137 8.82 3.85 -8.24
CA VAL A 137 10.26 3.61 -8.04
C VAL A 137 10.86 3.05 -9.33
N SER A 138 11.81 3.81 -9.90
CA SER A 138 12.51 3.37 -11.10
C SER A 138 13.46 2.21 -10.80
N ARG A 139 13.47 1.22 -11.69
CA ARG A 139 14.39 0.07 -11.61
C ARG A 139 15.85 0.44 -11.87
N THR A 140 16.08 1.53 -12.60
CA THR A 140 17.43 2.01 -12.94
C THR A 140 17.99 2.96 -11.89
N GLU A 141 17.13 3.53 -11.03
CA GLU A 141 17.53 4.44 -9.97
C GLU A 141 18.51 3.77 -9.01
N THR A 142 19.68 4.39 -8.81
CA THR A 142 20.74 3.89 -7.94
C THR A 142 21.12 2.43 -8.22
N LYS A 143 21.11 2.00 -9.50
CA LYS A 143 21.38 0.62 -9.92
C LYS A 143 20.41 -0.40 -9.29
N GLY A 144 19.16 -0.01 -9.05
CA GLY A 144 18.13 -0.85 -8.45
C GLY A 144 18.26 -1.04 -6.93
N LEU A 145 19.17 -0.32 -6.26
CA LEU A 145 19.34 -0.42 -4.80
C LEU A 145 18.09 0.01 -4.05
N ARG A 146 17.48 1.13 -4.46
CA ARG A 146 16.25 1.66 -3.87
C ARG A 146 15.09 0.68 -4.07
N TRP A 147 14.98 0.12 -5.26
CA TRP A 147 13.99 -0.92 -5.59
C TRP A 147 14.13 -2.17 -4.72
N ARG A 148 15.36 -2.67 -4.57
CA ARG A 148 15.68 -3.80 -3.68
C ARG A 148 15.35 -3.49 -2.23
N TYR A 149 15.68 -2.31 -1.74
CA TYR A 149 15.39 -1.92 -0.36
C TYR A 149 13.90 -2.02 -0.02
N TYR A 150 13.02 -1.52 -0.88
CA TYR A 150 11.58 -1.58 -0.66
C TYR A 150 11.04 -3.01 -0.77
N TYR A 151 11.53 -3.80 -1.74
CA TYR A 151 11.19 -5.22 -1.82
C TYR A 151 11.57 -5.99 -0.54
N GLU A 152 12.82 -5.86 -0.09
CA GLU A 152 13.30 -6.57 1.11
C GLU A 152 12.55 -6.11 2.37
N THR A 153 12.16 -4.84 2.43
CA THR A 153 11.31 -4.31 3.50
C THR A 153 9.92 -4.94 3.47
N ALA A 154 9.28 -5.02 2.31
CA ALA A 154 7.98 -5.65 2.15
C ALA A 154 8.03 -7.15 2.46
N ARG A 155 9.04 -7.87 1.96
CA ARG A 155 9.25 -9.30 2.25
C ARG A 155 9.41 -9.55 3.74
N ARG A 156 10.24 -8.74 4.41
CA ARG A 156 10.39 -8.81 5.86
C ARG A 156 9.06 -8.55 6.57
N ALA A 157 8.32 -7.52 6.18
CA ALA A 157 7.05 -7.19 6.81
C ALA A 157 6.03 -8.33 6.68
N TRP A 158 5.98 -8.98 5.52
CA TRP A 158 5.20 -10.20 5.30
C TRP A 158 5.65 -11.35 6.22
N ASP A 159 6.95 -11.59 6.35
CA ASP A 159 7.50 -12.65 7.21
C ASP A 159 7.24 -12.41 8.71
N MET A 160 6.97 -11.17 9.10
CA MET A 160 6.60 -10.78 10.46
C MET A 160 5.10 -10.89 10.75
N LEU A 161 4.27 -11.13 9.72
CA LEU A 161 2.86 -11.44 9.93
C LEU A 161 2.73 -12.82 10.58
N GLU A 162 1.81 -12.93 11.51
CA GLU A 162 1.56 -14.19 12.20
C GLU A 162 0.23 -14.76 11.75
N PHE A 163 0.16 -16.07 11.55
CA PHE A 163 -1.07 -16.75 11.19
C PHE A 163 -2.03 -16.80 12.38
N ASP A 164 -3.27 -16.41 12.17
CA ASP A 164 -4.33 -16.41 13.16
C ASP A 164 -5.30 -17.58 12.90
N TRP A 165 -5.10 -18.66 13.66
CA TRP A 165 -5.95 -19.85 13.60
C TRP A 165 -7.40 -19.59 13.99
N GLU A 166 -7.67 -18.59 14.82
CA GLU A 166 -9.03 -18.28 15.25
C GLU A 166 -9.79 -17.61 14.10
N LYS A 167 -9.21 -16.58 13.49
CA LYS A 167 -9.75 -15.95 12.27
C LYS A 167 -9.96 -16.96 11.15
N PHE A 168 -8.96 -17.83 10.92
CA PHE A 168 -9.06 -18.86 9.88
C PHE A 168 -10.26 -19.80 10.10
N ARG A 169 -10.44 -20.30 11.33
CA ARG A 169 -11.56 -21.19 11.67
C ARG A 169 -12.90 -20.48 11.61
N GLU A 170 -12.95 -19.23 12.02
CA GLU A 170 -14.16 -18.42 11.94
C GLU A 170 -14.60 -18.28 10.49
N ARG A 171 -13.67 -17.93 9.59
CA ARG A 171 -13.91 -17.86 8.16
C ARG A 171 -14.38 -19.18 7.56
N GLN A 172 -13.70 -20.29 7.84
CA GLN A 172 -14.14 -21.61 7.35
C GLN A 172 -15.58 -21.94 7.75
N ARG A 173 -16.00 -21.55 8.96
CA ARG A 173 -17.40 -21.74 9.40
C ARG A 173 -18.38 -20.81 8.69
N MET A 174 -17.97 -19.60 8.32
CA MET A 174 -18.84 -18.69 7.56
C MET A 174 -19.04 -19.22 6.14
N GLU A 175 -17.96 -19.64 5.47
CA GLU A 175 -18.02 -20.25 4.13
C GLU A 175 -18.88 -21.52 4.10
N GLU A 176 -18.75 -22.39 5.11
CA GLU A 176 -19.57 -23.59 5.24
C GLU A 176 -21.06 -23.24 5.38
N ARG A 177 -21.42 -22.23 6.18
CA ARG A 177 -22.80 -21.75 6.32
C ARG A 177 -23.35 -21.13 5.04
N GLU A 178 -22.58 -20.30 4.37
CA GLU A 178 -22.99 -19.68 3.10
C GLU A 178 -23.25 -20.74 2.03
N MET A 179 -22.41 -21.79 1.97
CA MET A 179 -22.59 -22.92 1.07
C MET A 179 -23.87 -23.71 1.40
N GLU A 180 -24.16 -23.95 2.68
CA GLU A 180 -25.40 -24.60 3.13
C GLU A 180 -26.66 -23.77 2.77
N GLU A 181 -26.61 -22.45 2.95
CA GLU A 181 -27.74 -21.56 2.63
C GLU A 181 -28.04 -21.52 1.12
N MET A 182 -27.01 -21.56 0.27
CA MET A 182 -27.18 -21.62 -1.19
C MET A 182 -27.83 -22.93 -1.66
N ASP A 183 -27.46 -24.09 -1.09
CA ASP A 183 -28.07 -25.39 -1.44
C ASP A 183 -29.56 -25.49 -1.03
N ILE A 184 -29.93 -24.86 0.08
CA ILE A 184 -31.32 -24.81 0.55
C ILE A 184 -32.16 -23.87 -0.33
N GLY A 185 -31.62 -22.73 -0.75
CA GLY A 185 -32.29 -21.77 -1.63
C GLY A 185 -32.59 -22.33 -3.03
N GLU A 186 -31.71 -23.18 -3.56
CA GLU A 186 -31.87 -23.79 -4.89
C GLU A 186 -32.98 -24.88 -4.90
N ARG A 187 -33.18 -25.58 -3.79
CA ARG A 187 -34.26 -26.58 -3.64
C ARG A 187 -35.65 -26.00 -3.37
N ALA A 188 -35.74 -24.75 -2.92
CA ALA A 188 -37.01 -24.14 -2.50
C ALA A 188 -37.72 -23.33 -3.61
N SER A 189 -37.17 -23.24 -4.82
CA SER A 189 -37.83 -22.56 -5.95
C SER A 189 -39.05 -23.37 -6.41
N PRO A 190 -40.30 -22.90 -6.20
CA PRO A 190 -41.48 -23.54 -6.77
C PRO A 190 -41.39 -23.44 -8.30
N PRO A 191 -41.91 -24.42 -9.06
CA PRO A 191 -41.95 -24.32 -10.51
C PRO A 191 -42.71 -23.04 -10.89
N THR A 192 -42.01 -22.12 -11.55
CA THR A 192 -42.62 -20.96 -12.20
C THR A 192 -43.67 -21.48 -13.19
N SER A 193 -44.92 -21.41 -12.77
CA SER A 193 -46.07 -21.60 -13.67
C SER A 193 -45.92 -20.60 -14.81
N GLN A 194 -45.73 -21.13 -16.01
CA GLN A 194 -45.80 -20.41 -17.26
C GLN A 194 -47.21 -19.82 -17.38
N SER A 195 -47.36 -18.56 -16.99
CA SER A 195 -48.54 -17.74 -17.27
C SER A 195 -48.28 -16.97 -18.56
N GLU A 196 -48.75 -17.57 -19.64
CA GLU A 196 -49.34 -16.96 -20.84
C GLU A 196 -49.07 -15.46 -21.09
N THR A 197 -48.41 -15.22 -22.23
CA THR A 197 -48.41 -13.97 -22.99
C THR A 197 -49.84 -13.53 -23.36
N PRO A 198 -50.11 -12.21 -23.29
CA PRO A 198 -50.92 -11.53 -24.29
C PRO A 198 -50.25 -10.25 -24.84
N PRO A 199 -50.79 -9.67 -25.92
CA PRO A 199 -49.99 -9.19 -27.05
C PRO A 199 -49.69 -7.69 -27.07
N GLU A 200 -48.84 -7.36 -28.04
CA GLU A 200 -48.46 -6.07 -28.58
C GLU A 200 -49.57 -5.01 -28.70
N ASP A 201 -49.11 -3.76 -28.54
CA ASP A 201 -49.65 -2.44 -28.89
C ASP A 201 -49.48 -1.57 -27.62
N TYR A 202 -48.87 -0.38 -27.62
CA TYR A 202 -49.16 0.78 -28.44
C TYR A 202 -47.95 1.74 -28.51
N ALA A 203 -47.82 2.35 -29.69
CA ALA A 203 -47.51 3.76 -29.93
C ALA A 203 -46.10 4.32 -29.56
N LEU A 204 -45.31 4.45 -30.62
CA LEU A 204 -44.38 5.55 -30.86
C LEU A 204 -45.03 6.92 -30.59
N THR A 205 -44.37 7.76 -29.79
CA THR A 205 -44.49 9.22 -29.89
C THR A 205 -43.09 9.83 -29.98
N PRO A 206 -42.75 10.52 -31.08
CA PRO A 206 -41.61 11.43 -31.12
C PRO A 206 -42.04 12.76 -30.50
N SER A 207 -41.24 13.31 -29.57
CA SER A 207 -41.30 14.73 -29.24
C SER A 207 -39.90 15.28 -29.43
N ASP A 208 -39.75 15.96 -30.55
CA ASP A 208 -38.90 17.14 -30.68
C ASP A 208 -39.23 18.10 -29.51
N ASP A 209 -38.22 18.65 -28.83
CA ASP A 209 -38.21 20.09 -28.55
C ASP A 209 -36.83 20.59 -28.10
N GLU A 210 -36.35 21.53 -28.91
CA GLU A 210 -35.58 22.74 -28.57
C GLU A 210 -34.21 22.65 -27.87
N THR A 211 -33.20 22.76 -28.74
CA THR A 211 -32.10 23.74 -28.68
C THR A 211 -32.30 24.93 -27.72
N GLU A 212 -31.36 25.14 -26.80
CA GLU A 212 -30.87 26.48 -26.46
C GLU A 212 -29.35 26.48 -26.35
N GLU A 213 -28.73 27.26 -27.25
CA GLU A 213 -27.39 27.80 -27.12
C GLU A 213 -27.36 28.84 -25.99
N THR A 214 -26.34 28.84 -25.15
CA THR A 214 -25.78 30.07 -24.53
C THR A 214 -24.30 29.80 -24.26
N GLU A 215 -23.44 30.33 -25.13
CA GLU A 215 -22.68 31.59 -24.94
C GLU A 215 -21.64 31.53 -23.81
N THR A 216 -20.39 31.34 -24.27
CA THR A 216 -19.19 32.15 -23.97
C THR A 216 -19.24 33.19 -22.85
N TYR A 217 -18.17 33.20 -22.05
CA TYR A 217 -17.40 34.32 -21.43
C TYR A 217 -16.90 33.80 -20.07
N GLY A 218 -15.64 33.89 -19.67
CA GLY A 218 -14.44 34.53 -20.18
C GLY A 218 -13.43 34.58 -19.02
N LYS A 219 -12.19 34.99 -19.34
CA LYS A 219 -11.23 35.67 -18.46
C LYS A 219 -10.68 34.90 -17.25
N GLU A 220 -9.37 34.67 -17.25
CA GLU A 220 -8.33 35.43 -16.50
C GLU A 220 -7.81 34.44 -15.43
N GLU A 221 -6.54 34.35 -15.07
CA GLU A 221 -5.37 35.20 -15.28
C GLU A 221 -4.14 34.30 -15.10
N GLU A 222 -3.11 34.57 -15.90
CA GLU A 222 -1.75 34.13 -15.65
C GLU A 222 -1.25 34.82 -14.38
N GLU A 223 -0.85 34.07 -13.36
CA GLU A 223 0.14 34.54 -12.38
C GLU A 223 1.32 33.57 -12.40
N GLU A 224 2.33 33.95 -13.19
CA GLU A 224 3.71 33.58 -13.00
C GLU A 224 4.20 34.22 -11.69
N GLU A 225 4.41 33.43 -10.64
CA GLU A 225 5.33 33.81 -9.57
C GLU A 225 6.64 33.04 -9.76
N GLU A 226 7.59 33.73 -10.37
CA GLU A 226 9.02 33.51 -10.19
C GLU A 226 9.36 33.77 -8.70
N GLU A 227 9.81 32.75 -7.97
CA GLU A 227 10.58 32.99 -6.73
C GLU A 227 11.96 32.34 -6.81
N GLU A 228 12.93 33.19 -6.44
CA GLU A 228 14.35 33.14 -6.72
C GLU A 228 15.10 31.97 -6.06
N GLU A 229 16.05 31.43 -6.80
CA GLU A 229 17.15 30.61 -6.27
C GLU A 229 18.03 31.41 -5.28
N GLU A 230 17.91 31.16 -3.98
CA GLU A 230 18.97 31.53 -3.03
C GLU A 230 19.94 30.35 -2.82
N LYS A 231 20.93 30.22 -3.73
CA LYS A 231 22.09 29.34 -3.54
C LYS A 231 22.98 29.89 -2.41
N LYS A 232 22.79 29.41 -1.18
CA LYS A 232 23.78 29.56 -0.11
C LYS A 232 24.85 28.47 -0.20
N ASP A 233 25.89 28.81 -0.96
CA ASP A 233 27.21 28.18 -0.94
C ASP A 233 27.84 28.36 0.45
N THR A 234 27.81 27.30 1.26
CA THR A 234 28.56 27.24 2.52
C THR A 234 29.68 26.20 2.34
N GLY A 235 30.74 26.64 1.68
CA GLY A 235 32.04 25.99 1.76
C GLY A 235 32.53 25.98 3.21
N VAL A 236 32.36 24.84 3.87
CA VAL A 236 33.03 24.54 5.14
C VAL A 236 34.23 23.66 4.83
N ASP A 237 35.36 24.33 4.68
CA ASP A 237 36.69 23.76 4.59
C ASP A 237 37.10 23.31 6.00
N LEU A 238 37.12 22.00 6.25
CA LEU A 238 37.71 21.42 7.48
C LEU A 238 38.81 20.44 7.08
N ARG A 239 39.95 21.02 6.73
CA ARG A 239 41.27 20.43 6.91
C ARG A 239 41.70 20.58 8.37
N GLY A 240 42.12 19.46 8.97
CA GLY A 240 42.87 19.37 10.22
C GLY A 240 42.99 17.88 10.56
N GLU A 241 44.04 17.20 10.09
CA GLU A 241 45.38 17.11 10.68
C GLU A 241 45.41 16.54 12.11
N GLY A 242 46.22 15.50 12.29
CA GLY A 242 46.70 14.99 13.59
C GLY A 242 45.74 14.01 14.26
N GLU A 243 46.15 12.92 14.88
CA GLU A 243 47.47 12.44 15.28
C GLU A 243 47.38 10.93 15.49
N ALA A 244 48.49 10.26 15.20
CA ALA A 244 48.75 8.88 15.56
C ALA A 244 48.86 8.73 17.07
N LEU A 245 48.27 7.67 17.62
CA LEU A 245 48.72 7.08 18.89
C LEU A 245 48.86 5.57 18.70
N GLU A 246 50.11 5.18 18.48
CA GLU A 246 50.66 3.87 18.82
C GLU A 246 50.63 3.63 20.34
N LEU A 247 50.89 2.37 20.73
CA LEU A 247 51.18 1.83 22.08
C LEU A 247 49.93 1.44 22.88
N GLU A 248 49.82 0.26 23.49
CA GLU A 248 50.83 -0.69 23.97
C GLU A 248 50.43 -2.14 23.68
N LYS A 249 51.40 -2.94 23.22
CA LYS A 249 51.44 -4.37 23.52
C LYS A 249 51.81 -4.52 24.99
N ARG A 250 51.03 -5.26 25.76
CA ARG A 250 51.50 -5.86 27.01
C ARG A 250 51.42 -7.37 26.91
N ASP A 251 52.61 -7.94 26.93
CA ASP A 251 52.91 -9.34 27.13
C ASP A 251 52.27 -9.83 28.44
N SER A 252 51.72 -11.05 28.41
CA SER A 252 51.52 -11.84 29.62
C SER A 252 52.17 -13.20 29.38
N GLU A 253 53.41 -13.30 29.84
CA GLU A 253 54.13 -14.54 30.04
C GLU A 253 54.04 -14.90 31.54
N THR A 254 53.85 -16.20 31.80
CA THR A 254 54.20 -16.94 33.03
C THR A 254 53.47 -16.65 34.34
N ALA A 255 52.55 -17.56 34.69
CA ALA A 255 52.67 -18.43 35.86
C ALA A 255 51.88 -19.73 35.63
#